data_AF-A0A955L6D1-F1
#
_entry.id   AF-A0A955L6D1-F1
#
_cell.length_a   1.000
_cell.length_b   1.000
_cell.length_c   1.000
_cell.angle_alpha   90.00
_cell.angle_beta   90.00
_cell.angle_gamma   90.00
#
_symmetry.space_group_name_H-M   'P 1'
#
loop_
_entity.id
_entity.type
_entity.pdbx_description
1 polymer ?
#
loop_
_entity_poly.entity_id
_entity_poly.type
_entity_poly.pdbx_seq_one_letter_code
_entity_poly.pdbx_strand_id
1 'polypeptide(L)'
;MLEVIKQIFPLFSVIILTYLLKYFKVIDKQKLSPSVTQIAFDIVMPVLLFEVFSAAELDFSYLLLPAITIVFSVIAVIFILGFSKLNRIENKLLIFVAFTGLNVAPIYPLVEFNYSTDVFSKFVLMDLGALIILFTLTINIASIGSDVKIKFDIKDALKHIFWNPVMAAIAIGLIVNLLNLKTPDLVLNTTSYISASFGFLVSFIVGLNFELPKEWNIFAKVSLYYLS
;
A
#
# COMPACT_ATOMS: atom_id res chain seq x y z
N MET A 1 -25.52 5.04 5.26
CA MET A 1 -25.45 3.94 4.27
C MET A 1 -25.39 4.44 2.84
N LEU A 2 -26.34 5.27 2.37
CA LEU A 2 -26.35 5.74 0.97
C LEU A 2 -25.09 6.52 0.56
N GLU A 3 -24.58 7.38 1.43
CA GLU A 3 -23.34 8.12 1.17
C GLU A 3 -22.12 7.20 1.00
N VAL A 4 -21.96 6.21 1.88
CA VAL A 4 -20.89 5.20 1.77
C VAL A 4 -20.96 4.44 0.45
N ILE A 5 -22.16 4.13 -0.04
CA ILE A 5 -22.34 3.44 -1.34
C ILE A 5 -21.86 4.33 -2.49
N LYS A 6 -22.23 5.62 -2.50
CA LYS A 6 -21.77 6.57 -3.53
C LYS A 6 -20.25 6.71 -3.54
N GLN A 7 -19.65 6.72 -2.36
CA GLN A 7 -18.21 6.85 -2.14
C GLN A 7 -17.39 5.69 -2.71
N ILE A 8 -17.89 4.45 -2.61
CA ILE A 8 -17.18 3.27 -3.10
C ILE A 8 -17.55 2.89 -4.54
N PHE A 9 -18.71 3.35 -5.03
CA PHE A 9 -19.28 2.95 -6.31
C PHE A 9 -18.32 3.10 -7.51
N PRO A 10 -17.54 4.19 -7.66
CA PRO A 10 -16.61 4.33 -8.78
C PRO A 10 -15.51 3.24 -8.78
N LEU A 11 -14.92 2.97 -7.62
CA LEU A 11 -13.86 1.97 -7.45
C LEU A 11 -14.38 0.57 -7.80
N PHE A 12 -15.55 0.19 -7.24
CA PHE A 12 -16.17 -1.11 -7.54
C PHE A 12 -16.62 -1.23 -9.00
N SER A 13 -17.06 -0.14 -9.62
CA SER A 13 -17.43 -0.14 -11.04
C SER A 13 -16.24 -0.49 -11.94
N VAL A 14 -15.06 0.08 -11.66
CA VAL A 14 -13.82 -0.24 -12.39
C VAL A 14 -13.38 -1.68 -12.13
N ILE A 15 -13.48 -2.16 -10.89
CA ILE A 15 -13.14 -3.55 -10.53
C ILE A 15 -14.02 -4.53 -11.32
N ILE A 16 -15.34 -4.32 -11.31
CA ILE A 16 -16.31 -5.18 -12.01
C ILE A 16 -16.07 -5.12 -13.51
N LEU A 17 -15.91 -3.93 -14.09
CA LEU A 17 -15.65 -3.76 -15.52
C LEU A 17 -14.38 -4.50 -15.93
N THR A 18 -13.28 -4.34 -15.19
CA THR A 18 -12.00 -4.98 -15.51
C THR A 18 -12.10 -6.51 -15.38
N TYR A 19 -12.80 -7.00 -14.36
CA TYR A 19 -13.08 -8.41 -14.21
C TYR A 19 -13.86 -8.97 -15.41
N LEU A 20 -14.89 -8.26 -15.87
CA LEU A 20 -15.69 -8.65 -17.04
C LEU A 20 -14.85 -8.65 -18.32
N LEU A 21 -14.04 -7.61 -18.55
CA LEU A 21 -13.13 -7.56 -19.70
C LEU A 21 -12.17 -8.75 -19.73
N LYS A 22 -11.62 -9.12 -18.56
CA LYS A 22 -10.79 -10.32 -18.42
C LYS A 22 -11.59 -11.61 -18.65
N TYR A 23 -12.80 -11.70 -18.09
CA TYR A 23 -13.67 -12.88 -18.23
C TYR A 23 -14.03 -13.15 -19.68
N PHE A 24 -14.35 -12.10 -20.44
CA PHE A 24 -14.61 -12.15 -21.88
C PHE A 24 -13.34 -12.23 -22.74
N LYS A 25 -12.16 -12.38 -22.12
CA LYS A 25 -10.85 -12.49 -22.79
C LYS A 25 -10.51 -11.30 -23.70
N VAL A 26 -11.09 -10.12 -23.43
CA VAL A 26 -10.73 -8.86 -24.10
C VAL A 26 -9.32 -8.42 -23.68
N ILE A 27 -8.96 -8.69 -22.42
CA ILE A 27 -7.65 -8.39 -21.84
C ILE A 27 -7.01 -9.65 -21.25
N ASP A 28 -5.69 -9.75 -21.41
CA ASP A 28 -4.88 -10.85 -20.87
C ASP A 28 -4.20 -10.42 -19.56
N LYS A 29 -4.61 -11.04 -18.45
CA LYS A 29 -4.05 -10.81 -17.11
C LYS A 29 -2.53 -10.99 -17.07
N GLN A 30 -2.00 -12.04 -17.69
CA GLN A 30 -0.57 -12.37 -17.56
C GLN A 30 0.30 -11.33 -18.24
N LYS A 31 -0.19 -10.76 -19.35
CA LYS A 31 0.52 -9.73 -20.10
C LYS A 31 0.36 -8.34 -19.48
N LEU A 32 -0.85 -8.01 -19.03
CA LEU A 32 -1.18 -6.64 -18.64
C LEU A 32 -0.91 -6.33 -17.17
N SER A 33 -1.11 -7.31 -16.27
CA SER A 33 -1.01 -7.10 -14.82
C SER A 33 0.36 -6.57 -14.37
N PRO A 34 1.50 -7.14 -14.82
CA PRO A 34 2.81 -6.66 -14.39
C PRO A 34 3.07 -5.21 -14.79
N SER A 35 2.80 -4.85 -16.05
CA SER A 35 3.06 -3.51 -16.57
C SER A 35 2.16 -2.45 -15.93
N VAL A 36 0.86 -2.74 -15.75
CA VAL A 36 -0.07 -1.78 -15.12
C VAL A 36 0.27 -1.61 -13.63
N THR A 37 0.66 -2.69 -12.94
CA THR A 37 1.12 -2.62 -11.55
C THR A 37 2.36 -1.75 -11.43
N GLN A 38 3.34 -1.94 -12.31
CA GLN A 38 4.56 -1.13 -12.34
C GLN A 38 4.25 0.35 -12.58
N ILE A 39 3.39 0.67 -13.55
CA ILE A 39 2.98 2.06 -13.82
C ILE A 39 2.28 2.66 -12.60
N ALA A 40 1.34 1.93 -11.99
CA ALA A 40 0.57 2.44 -10.86
C ALA A 40 1.44 2.74 -9.64
N PHE A 41 2.29 1.78 -9.24
CA PHE A 41 3.02 1.85 -7.97
C PHE A 41 4.42 2.45 -8.09
N ASP A 42 5.10 2.33 -9.23
CA ASP A 42 6.47 2.83 -9.40
C ASP A 42 6.53 4.20 -10.09
N ILE A 43 5.44 4.64 -10.73
CA ILE A 43 5.37 5.92 -11.44
C ILE A 43 4.28 6.81 -10.88
N VAL A 44 3.02 6.36 -10.94
CA VAL A 44 1.87 7.22 -10.59
C VAL A 44 1.80 7.47 -9.09
N MET A 45 2.02 6.46 -8.25
CA MET A 45 1.99 6.62 -6.79
C MET A 45 3.07 7.60 -6.28
N PRO A 46 4.34 7.52 -6.69
CA PRO A 46 5.32 8.56 -6.35
C PRO A 46 4.86 9.97 -6.75
N VAL A 47 4.29 10.14 -7.95
CA VAL A 47 3.79 11.44 -8.40
C VAL A 47 2.64 11.95 -7.52
N LEU A 48 1.68 11.08 -7.19
CA LEU A 48 0.60 11.38 -6.25
C LEU A 48 1.14 11.81 -4.89
N LEU A 49 2.08 11.06 -4.32
CA LEU A 49 2.61 11.37 -3.00
C LEU A 49 3.42 12.65 -2.98
N PHE A 50 4.19 12.94 -4.03
CA PHE A 50 4.86 14.23 -4.16
C PHE A 50 3.84 15.38 -4.17
N GLU A 51 2.78 15.30 -4.99
CA GLU A 51 1.74 16.32 -5.06
C GLU A 51 1.11 16.56 -3.69
N VAL A 52 0.64 15.50 -3.04
CA VAL A 52 0.01 15.54 -1.71
C VAL A 52 0.94 16.19 -0.69
N PHE A 53 2.21 15.78 -0.63
CA PHE A 53 3.14 16.31 0.37
C PHE A 53 3.65 17.71 0.07
N SER A 54 3.79 18.07 -1.21
CA SER A 54 4.21 19.42 -1.60
C SER A 54 3.13 20.47 -1.27
N ALA A 55 1.85 20.10 -1.32
CA ALA A 55 0.71 20.98 -1.11
C ALA A 55 0.05 20.88 0.29
N ALA A 56 0.40 19.88 1.09
CA ALA A 56 -0.22 19.66 2.40
C ALA A 56 0.08 20.77 3.41
N GLU A 57 -0.89 21.09 4.26
CA GLU A 57 -0.68 21.95 5.43
C GLU A 57 -0.14 21.09 6.58
N LEU A 58 1.18 20.91 6.65
CA LEU A 58 1.80 20.05 7.65
C LEU A 58 2.34 20.85 8.84
N ASP A 59 1.75 20.58 10.01
CA ASP A 59 2.38 20.88 11.29
C ASP A 59 3.51 19.87 11.56
N PHE A 60 4.63 20.33 12.10
CA PHE A 60 5.78 19.49 12.46
C PHE A 60 5.41 18.36 13.42
N SER A 61 4.39 18.55 14.26
CA SER A 61 3.84 17.52 15.14
C SER A 61 3.31 16.30 14.40
N TYR A 62 2.90 16.42 13.13
CA TYR A 62 2.46 15.26 12.33
C TYR A 62 3.60 14.34 11.90
N LEU A 63 4.87 14.79 11.96
CA LEU A 63 6.03 13.92 11.76
C LEU A 63 6.21 12.90 12.91
N LEU A 64 5.48 13.06 14.02
CA LEU A 64 5.38 12.03 15.06
C LEU A 64 4.55 10.82 14.61
N LEU A 65 3.64 10.96 13.63
CA LEU A 65 2.78 9.87 13.16
C LEU A 65 3.59 8.67 12.62
N PRO A 66 4.55 8.84 11.68
CA PRO A 66 5.39 7.73 11.24
C PRO A 66 6.14 7.07 12.39
N ALA A 67 6.66 7.85 13.34
CA ALA A 67 7.42 7.33 14.49
C ALA A 67 6.53 6.47 15.41
N ILE A 68 5.31 6.93 15.69
CA ILE A 68 4.31 6.19 16.47
C ILE A 68 3.96 4.89 15.75
N THR A 69 3.68 4.93 14.44
CA THR A 69 3.39 3.72 13.66
C THR A 69 4.55 2.74 13.71
N ILE A 70 5.80 3.19 13.52
CA ILE A 70 6.99 2.33 13.61
C ILE A 70 7.03 1.60 14.95
N VAL A 71 6.82 2.30 16.07
CA VAL A 71 6.83 1.69 17.41
C VAL A 71 5.75 0.61 17.51
N PHE A 72 4.51 0.91 17.13
CA PHE A 72 3.42 -0.06 17.19
C PHE A 72 3.61 -1.24 16.23
N SER A 73 4.14 -1.00 15.03
CA SER A 73 4.45 -2.04 14.06
C SER A 73 5.57 -2.95 14.55
N VAL A 74 6.61 -2.42 15.20
CA VAL A 74 7.67 -3.24 15.84
C VAL A 74 7.08 -4.09 16.96
N ILE A 75 6.23 -3.52 17.82
CA ILE A 75 5.54 -4.25 18.88
C ILE A 75 4.70 -5.39 18.27
N ALA A 76 3.91 -5.10 17.22
CA ALA A 76 3.10 -6.09 16.52
C ALA A 76 3.96 -7.22 15.94
N VAL A 77 5.08 -6.90 15.28
CA VAL A 77 6.03 -7.89 14.75
C VAL A 77 6.59 -8.77 15.87
N ILE A 78 6.99 -8.19 17.02
CA ILE A 78 7.47 -8.95 18.18
C ILE A 78 6.40 -9.90 18.70
N PHE A 79 5.15 -9.43 18.85
CA PHE A 79 4.03 -10.27 19.27
C PHE A 79 3.77 -11.41 18.29
N ILE A 80 3.74 -11.14 16.98
CA ILE A 80 3.54 -12.16 15.95
C ILE A 80 4.66 -13.20 15.98
N LEU A 81 5.92 -12.77 16.08
CA LEU A 81 7.08 -13.67 16.19
C LEU A 81 7.01 -14.53 17.47
N GLY A 82 6.68 -13.92 18.61
CA GLY A 82 6.53 -14.61 19.89
C GLY A 82 5.42 -15.66 19.86
N PHE A 83 4.23 -15.28 19.40
CA PHE A 83 3.07 -16.18 19.25
C PHE A 83 3.38 -17.32 18.28
N SER A 84 4.07 -17.03 17.19
CA SER A 84 4.41 -18.03 16.18
C SER A 84 5.44 -19.04 16.66
N LYS A 85 6.43 -18.58 17.43
CA LYS A 85 7.40 -19.47 18.08
C LYS A 85 6.71 -20.41 19.07
N LEU A 86 5.73 -19.92 19.83
CA LEU A 86 4.96 -20.74 20.77
C LEU A 86 4.10 -21.79 20.05
N ASN A 87 3.47 -21.42 18.94
CA ASN A 87 2.54 -22.27 18.20
C ASN A 87 3.15 -23.04 17.03
N ARG A 88 4.48 -22.98 16.85
CA ARG A 88 5.23 -23.60 15.73
C ARG A 88 4.65 -23.26 14.36
N ILE A 89 4.17 -22.02 14.20
CA ILE A 89 3.62 -21.54 12.94
C ILE A 89 4.73 -21.49 11.89
N GLU A 90 4.44 -21.99 10.68
CA GLU A 90 5.40 -21.96 9.58
C GLU A 90 5.80 -20.51 9.23
N ASN A 91 7.10 -20.28 9.03
CA ASN A 91 7.67 -18.97 8.71
C ASN A 91 6.93 -18.28 7.54
N LYS A 92 6.53 -19.04 6.50
CA LYS A 92 5.79 -18.52 5.34
C LYS A 92 4.46 -17.86 5.69
N LEU A 93 3.75 -18.39 6.70
CA LEU A 93 2.48 -17.83 7.16
C LEU A 93 2.69 -16.52 7.94
N LEU A 94 3.75 -16.43 8.76
CA LEU A 94 4.13 -15.17 9.41
C LEU A 94 4.44 -14.07 8.41
N ILE A 95 5.23 -14.42 7.38
CA ILE A 95 5.63 -13.48 6.33
C ILE A 95 4.37 -12.96 5.63
N PHE A 96 3.44 -13.84 5.27
CA PHE A 96 2.17 -13.45 4.64
C PHE A 96 1.33 -12.51 5.52
N VAL A 97 1.15 -12.82 6.81
CA VAL A 97 0.40 -11.98 7.75
C VAL A 97 1.05 -10.61 7.96
N ALA A 98 2.38 -10.56 8.08
CA ALA A 98 3.10 -9.31 8.23
C ALA A 98 3.10 -8.45 6.94
N PHE A 99 3.16 -9.07 5.75
CA PHE A 99 3.07 -8.37 4.47
C PHE A 99 1.68 -7.80 4.19
N THR A 100 0.63 -8.57 4.49
CA THR A 100 -0.75 -8.18 4.21
C THR A 100 -1.30 -7.15 5.20
N GLY A 101 -0.86 -7.21 6.48
CA GLY A 101 -1.31 -6.27 7.51
C GLY A 101 -0.63 -4.91 7.48
N LEU A 102 0.56 -4.80 6.87
CA LEU A 102 1.38 -3.58 6.88
C LEU A 102 1.41 -2.83 5.53
N ASN A 103 0.85 -3.39 4.47
CA ASN A 103 0.75 -2.72 3.17
C ASN A 103 -0.66 -2.16 2.95
N VAL A 104 -0.81 -0.85 3.17
CA VAL A 104 -2.10 -0.16 3.08
C VAL A 104 -2.26 0.59 1.76
N ALA A 105 -1.24 0.61 0.89
CA ALA A 105 -1.24 1.31 -0.40
C ALA A 105 -2.46 0.98 -1.30
N PRO A 106 -2.98 -0.26 -1.36
CA PRO A 106 -4.19 -0.55 -2.16
C PRO A 106 -5.46 0.17 -1.69
N ILE A 107 -5.49 0.70 -0.46
CA ILE A 107 -6.62 1.42 0.12
C ILE A 107 -6.52 2.93 -0.12
N TYR A 108 -5.37 3.45 -0.56
CA TYR A 108 -5.16 4.88 -0.81
C TYR A 108 -6.24 5.51 -1.71
N PRO A 109 -6.67 4.90 -2.83
CA PRO A 109 -7.74 5.45 -3.65
C PRO A 109 -9.05 5.70 -2.89
N LEU A 110 -9.36 4.84 -1.92
CA LEU A 110 -10.55 4.97 -1.11
C LEU A 110 -10.43 6.14 -0.14
N VAL A 111 -9.24 6.37 0.44
CA VAL A 111 -9.02 7.48 1.35
C VAL A 111 -8.95 8.80 0.58
N GLU A 112 -8.20 8.83 -0.51
CA GLU A 112 -8.04 10.00 -1.38
C GLU A 112 -9.38 10.48 -1.95
N PHE A 113 -10.24 9.57 -2.40
CA PHE A 113 -11.53 9.94 -2.99
C PHE A 113 -12.54 10.45 -1.97
N ASN A 114 -12.46 10.03 -0.71
CA ASN A 114 -13.50 10.26 0.30
C ASN A 114 -13.15 11.29 1.35
N TYR A 115 -11.88 11.66 1.46
CA TYR A 115 -11.39 12.57 2.48
C TYR A 115 -10.62 13.73 1.87
N SER A 116 -10.42 14.81 2.63
CA SER A 116 -9.62 15.95 2.18
C SER A 116 -8.15 15.57 2.00
N THR A 117 -7.42 16.33 1.20
CA THR A 117 -5.97 16.17 1.00
C THR A 117 -5.20 16.20 2.34
N ASP A 118 -5.65 16.98 3.31
CA ASP A 118 -5.07 17.01 4.67
C ASP A 118 -5.24 15.68 5.42
N VAL A 119 -6.44 15.07 5.36
CA VAL A 119 -6.65 13.75 5.98
C VAL A 119 -5.86 12.68 5.26
N PHE A 120 -5.81 12.74 3.92
CA PHE A 120 -5.05 11.80 3.12
C PHE A 120 -3.54 11.90 3.39
N SER A 121 -2.98 13.11 3.48
CA SER A 121 -1.55 13.30 3.77
C SER A 121 -1.18 12.73 5.15
N LYS A 122 -2.01 12.96 6.18
CA LYS A 122 -1.85 12.36 7.53
C LYS A 122 -1.94 10.85 7.51
N PHE A 123 -2.87 10.30 6.72
CA PHE A 123 -3.00 8.86 6.53
C PHE A 123 -1.75 8.26 5.89
N VAL A 124 -1.20 8.90 4.84
CA VAL A 124 0.04 8.46 4.20
C VAL A 124 1.24 8.62 5.14
N LEU A 125 1.30 9.66 5.98
CA LEU A 125 2.35 9.78 7.01
C LEU A 125 2.29 8.64 8.03
N MET A 126 1.09 8.25 8.44
CA MET A 126 0.90 7.08 9.28
C MET A 126 1.40 5.81 8.57
N ASP A 127 1.02 5.60 7.31
CA ASP A 127 1.43 4.43 6.51
C ASP A 127 2.93 4.42 6.19
N LEU A 128 3.59 5.58 6.06
CA LEU A 128 5.04 5.68 5.88
C LEU A 128 5.80 4.92 6.96
N GLY A 129 5.34 5.00 8.22
CA GLY A 129 5.92 4.23 9.31
C GLY A 129 5.77 2.72 9.12
N ALA A 130 4.62 2.26 8.64
CA ALA A 130 4.36 0.85 8.32
C ALA A 130 5.20 0.38 7.12
N LEU A 131 5.35 1.21 6.08
CA LEU A 131 6.18 0.92 4.91
C LEU A 131 7.67 0.79 5.28
N ILE A 132 8.19 1.63 6.17
CA ILE A 132 9.56 1.51 6.67
C ILE A 132 9.76 0.14 7.34
N ILE A 133 8.80 -0.32 8.15
CA ILE A 133 8.85 -1.66 8.76
C ILE A 133 8.73 -2.77 7.71
N LEU A 134 7.84 -2.62 6.73
CA LEU A 134 7.65 -3.59 5.65
C LEU A 134 8.95 -3.82 4.87
N PHE A 135 9.64 -2.74 4.47
CA PHE A 135 10.88 -2.81 3.71
C PHE A 135 12.09 -3.23 4.55
N THR A 136 12.11 -2.96 5.86
CA THR A 136 13.26 -3.28 6.73
C THR A 136 13.15 -4.63 7.41
N LEU A 137 12.01 -4.97 8.00
CA LEU A 137 11.84 -6.17 8.81
C LEU A 137 11.21 -7.31 8.01
N THR A 138 10.15 -7.05 7.23
CA THR A 138 9.35 -8.13 6.65
C THR A 138 10.02 -8.81 5.46
N ILE A 139 10.68 -8.07 4.57
CA ILE A 139 11.50 -8.64 3.48
C ILE A 139 12.63 -9.51 4.05
N ASN A 140 13.24 -9.09 5.16
CA ASN A 140 14.29 -9.85 5.82
C ASN A 140 13.75 -11.08 6.55
N ILE A 141 12.58 -11.01 7.20
CA ILE A 141 11.91 -12.20 7.78
C ILE A 141 11.49 -13.17 6.67
N ALA A 142 11.12 -12.66 5.48
CA ALA A 142 10.82 -13.49 4.29
C ALA A 142 11.96 -14.43 3.90
N SER A 143 13.19 -13.96 4.06
CA SER A 143 14.40 -14.76 3.79
C SER A 143 14.62 -15.92 4.75
N ILE A 144 14.15 -15.81 6.00
CA ILE A 144 14.32 -16.85 7.05
C ILE A 144 13.46 -18.09 6.76
N GLY A 145 12.39 -17.95 5.96
CA GLY A 145 11.54 -19.05 5.49
C GLY A 145 12.00 -19.70 4.17
N SER A 146 13.08 -19.21 3.58
CA SER A 146 13.73 -19.79 2.41
C SER A 146 15.05 -20.45 2.84
N ASP A 147 15.51 -21.51 2.17
CA ASP A 147 16.80 -22.17 2.46
C ASP A 147 18.04 -21.25 2.27
N VAL A 148 17.81 -19.98 1.96
CA VAL A 148 18.81 -18.95 1.80
C VAL A 148 19.03 -18.27 3.15
N LYS A 149 20.19 -18.53 3.78
CA LYS A 149 20.66 -17.77 4.95
C LYS A 149 21.00 -16.33 4.53
N ILE A 150 20.00 -15.47 4.36
CA ILE A 150 20.24 -14.04 4.20
C ILE A 150 20.46 -13.47 5.60
N LYS A 151 21.69 -13.01 5.86
CA LYS A 151 21.98 -12.23 7.05
C LYS A 151 21.24 -10.90 6.92
N PHE A 152 20.53 -10.48 7.98
CA PHE A 152 19.98 -9.13 8.07
C PHE A 152 21.10 -8.12 7.85
N ASP A 153 21.07 -7.43 6.72
CA ASP A 153 21.96 -6.30 6.45
C ASP A 153 21.15 -5.01 6.48
N ILE A 154 21.35 -4.24 7.54
CA ILE A 154 20.73 -2.93 7.72
C ILE A 154 21.10 -1.98 6.59
N LYS A 155 22.27 -2.17 5.95
CA LYS A 155 22.72 -1.38 4.83
C LYS A 155 21.85 -1.61 3.60
N ASP A 156 21.48 -2.85 3.32
CA ASP A 156 20.60 -3.20 2.21
C ASP A 156 19.17 -2.69 2.47
N ALA A 157 18.68 -2.83 3.69
CA ALA A 157 17.39 -2.29 4.09
C ALA A 157 17.31 -0.75 3.92
N LEU A 158 18.35 -0.02 4.37
CA LEU A 158 18.45 1.42 4.16
C LEU A 158 18.54 1.76 2.68
N LYS A 159 19.32 1.01 1.90
CA LYS A 159 19.41 1.19 0.44
C LYS A 159 18.04 1.03 -0.21
N HIS A 160 17.25 0.04 0.20
CA HIS A 160 15.89 -0.14 -0.29
C HIS A 160 14.97 1.03 0.06
N ILE A 161 15.07 1.62 1.26
CA ILE A 161 14.30 2.81 1.62
C ILE A 161 14.73 4.01 0.76
N PHE A 162 16.03 4.30 0.68
CA PHE A 162 16.53 5.49 -0.01
C PHE A 162 16.32 5.45 -1.53
N TRP A 163 16.40 4.26 -2.14
CA TRP A 163 16.21 4.09 -3.59
C TRP A 163 14.77 3.76 -3.97
N ASN A 164 13.84 3.67 -3.02
CA ASN A 164 12.44 3.47 -3.34
C ASN A 164 11.84 4.80 -3.89
N PRO A 165 11.27 4.79 -5.11
CA PRO A 165 10.69 5.99 -5.73
C PRO A 165 9.61 6.66 -4.87
N VAL A 166 8.82 5.87 -4.14
CA VAL A 166 7.75 6.33 -3.25
C VAL A 166 8.35 7.11 -2.08
N MET A 167 9.36 6.54 -1.43
CA MET A 167 10.06 7.19 -0.31
C MET A 167 10.74 8.48 -0.75
N ALA A 168 11.39 8.46 -1.92
CA ALA A 168 12.02 9.65 -2.49
C ALA A 168 11.00 10.75 -2.78
N ALA A 169 9.85 10.41 -3.37
CA ALA A 169 8.80 11.39 -3.67
C ALA A 169 8.19 12.03 -2.42
N ILE A 170 7.90 11.23 -1.39
CA ILE A 170 7.46 11.74 -0.08
C ILE A 170 8.50 12.70 0.49
N ALA A 171 9.78 12.28 0.53
CA ALA A 171 10.86 13.10 1.09
C ALA A 171 11.02 14.43 0.32
N ILE A 172 10.98 14.40 -1.01
CA ILE A 172 11.05 15.61 -1.84
C ILE A 172 9.84 16.51 -1.59
N GLY A 173 8.62 15.95 -1.56
CA GLY A 173 7.40 16.72 -1.28
C GLY A 173 7.45 17.41 0.07
N LEU A 174 7.87 16.68 1.12
CA LEU A 174 8.07 17.23 2.45
C LEU A 174 9.13 18.33 2.49
N ILE A 175 10.27 18.15 1.81
CA ILE A 175 11.31 19.18 1.74
C ILE A 175 10.78 20.45 1.07
N VAL A 176 10.08 20.32 -0.06
CA VAL A 176 9.46 21.46 -0.76
C VAL A 176 8.51 22.20 0.17
N ASN A 177 7.65 21.46 0.86
CA ASN A 177 6.65 22.01 1.76
C ASN A 177 7.25 22.70 2.99
N LEU A 178 8.15 22.01 3.71
CA LEU A 178 8.78 22.52 4.94
C LEU A 178 9.69 23.73 4.69
N LEU A 179 10.31 23.81 3.52
CA LEU A 179 11.11 24.96 3.11
C LEU A 179 10.26 26.10 2.51
N ASN A 180 8.92 25.95 2.47
CA ASN A 180 7.99 26.88 1.85
C ASN A 180 8.37 27.24 0.39
N LEU A 181 8.91 26.26 -0.34
CA LEU A 181 9.26 26.44 -1.75
C LEU A 181 7.99 26.39 -2.59
N LYS A 182 7.85 27.36 -3.50
CA LYS A 182 6.74 27.35 -4.46
C LYS A 182 7.01 26.34 -5.57
N THR A 183 6.19 25.30 -5.65
CA THR A 183 6.15 24.41 -6.81
C THR A 183 5.56 25.17 -8.00
N PRO A 184 6.23 25.21 -9.18
CA PRO A 184 5.68 25.89 -10.35
C PRO A 184 4.34 25.29 -10.79
N ASP A 185 3.40 26.13 -11.25
CA ASP A 185 2.05 25.70 -11.67
C ASP A 185 2.09 24.61 -12.75
N LEU A 186 3.07 24.68 -13.67
CA LEU A 186 3.27 23.65 -14.69
C LEU A 186 3.52 22.27 -14.08
N VAL A 187 4.31 22.21 -13.00
CA VAL A 187 4.61 20.96 -12.29
C VAL A 187 3.36 20.48 -11.56
N LEU A 188 2.66 21.35 -10.82
CA LEU A 188 1.44 20.99 -10.09
C LEU A 188 0.34 20.47 -11.02
N ASN A 189 0.11 21.14 -12.15
CA ASN A 189 -0.88 20.71 -13.14
C ASN A 189 -0.51 19.36 -13.77
N THR A 190 0.78 19.13 -14.01
CA THR A 190 1.27 17.86 -14.55
C THR A 190 1.12 16.73 -13.54
N THR A 191 1.50 16.97 -12.28
CA THR A 191 1.40 15.97 -11.21
C THR A 191 -0.07 15.61 -10.96
N SER A 192 -0.96 16.62 -10.92
CA SER A 192 -2.40 16.43 -10.73
C SER A 192 -3.05 15.60 -11.83
N TYR A 193 -2.63 15.81 -13.09
CA TYR A 193 -3.13 15.01 -14.21
C TYR A 193 -2.72 13.54 -14.11
N ILE A 194 -1.48 13.27 -13.69
CA ILE A 194 -0.95 11.91 -13.55
C ILE A 194 -1.56 11.23 -12.33
N SER A 195 -1.56 11.89 -11.17
CA SER A 195 -2.01 11.35 -9.88
C SER A 195 -3.49 10.99 -9.89
N ALA A 196 -4.33 11.76 -10.58
CA ALA A 196 -5.76 11.48 -10.74
C ALA A 196 -6.06 10.09 -11.35
N SER A 197 -5.09 9.49 -12.06
CA SER A 197 -5.23 8.14 -12.61
C SER A 197 -5.02 7.02 -11.59
N PHE A 198 -4.43 7.31 -10.43
CA PHE A 198 -4.00 6.30 -9.47
C PHE A 198 -5.16 5.42 -8.99
N GLY A 199 -6.26 6.03 -8.58
CA GLY A 199 -7.43 5.30 -8.10
C GLY A 199 -8.05 4.38 -9.14
N PHE A 200 -8.06 4.81 -10.40
CA PHE A 200 -8.47 3.97 -11.53
C PHE A 200 -7.52 2.78 -11.70
N LEU A 201 -6.20 3.03 -11.75
CA LEU A 201 -5.20 1.99 -12.00
C LEU A 201 -5.19 0.92 -10.91
N VAL A 202 -5.26 1.31 -9.63
CA VAL A 202 -5.32 0.36 -8.50
C VAL A 202 -6.59 -0.48 -8.58
N SER A 203 -7.75 0.14 -8.82
CA SER A 203 -9.02 -0.59 -8.99
C SER A 203 -9.00 -1.54 -10.18
N PHE A 204 -8.35 -1.13 -11.28
CA PHE A 204 -8.15 -1.95 -12.46
C PHE A 204 -7.27 -3.16 -12.15
N ILE A 205 -6.13 -2.97 -11.46
CA ILE A 205 -5.24 -4.06 -11.02
C ILE A 205 -5.99 -5.05 -10.14
N VAL A 206 -6.81 -4.56 -9.19
CA VAL A 206 -7.63 -5.41 -8.33
C VAL A 206 -8.59 -6.26 -9.16
N GLY A 207 -9.37 -5.65 -10.07
CA GLY A 207 -10.30 -6.41 -10.93
C GLY A 207 -9.60 -7.40 -11.87
N LEU A 208 -8.42 -7.04 -12.38
CA LEU A 208 -7.59 -7.91 -13.22
C LEU A 208 -7.10 -9.14 -12.43
N ASN A 209 -6.69 -8.96 -11.18
CA ASN A 209 -6.20 -10.05 -10.33
C ASN A 209 -7.31 -10.82 -9.60
N PHE A 210 -8.53 -10.27 -9.52
CA PHE A 210 -9.67 -10.87 -8.83
C PHE A 210 -10.07 -12.24 -9.41
N GLU A 211 -10.11 -13.28 -8.59
CA GLU A 211 -10.57 -14.61 -8.98
C GLU A 211 -11.76 -14.99 -8.12
N LEU A 212 -12.83 -15.47 -8.75
CA LEU A 212 -13.96 -16.01 -8.00
C LEU A 212 -13.50 -17.30 -7.31
N PRO A 213 -13.75 -17.45 -6.00
CA PRO A 213 -13.38 -18.65 -5.28
C PRO A 213 -14.08 -19.85 -5.92
N LYS A 214 -13.27 -20.85 -6.34
CA LYS A 214 -13.78 -22.08 -6.96
C LYS A 214 -14.55 -22.97 -5.97
N GLU A 215 -14.34 -22.75 -4.67
CA GLU A 215 -14.95 -23.52 -3.59
C GLU A 215 -15.62 -22.59 -2.56
N TRP A 216 -16.88 -22.25 -2.79
CA TRP A 216 -17.73 -21.52 -1.83
C TRP A 216 -17.79 -22.19 -0.44
N ASN A 217 -17.55 -23.51 -0.39
CA ASN A 217 -17.57 -24.33 0.82
C ASN A 217 -16.46 -24.00 1.84
N ILE A 218 -15.36 -23.34 1.45
CA ILE A 218 -14.28 -23.01 2.39
C ILE A 218 -14.73 -21.89 3.34
N PHE A 219 -15.39 -20.84 2.84
CA PHE A 219 -15.91 -19.77 3.70
C PHE A 219 -16.98 -20.28 4.67
N ALA A 220 -17.88 -21.16 4.20
CA ALA A 220 -18.90 -21.80 5.05
C ALA A 220 -18.26 -22.70 6.14
N LYS A 221 -17.21 -23.44 5.80
CA LYS A 221 -16.46 -24.28 6.75
C LYS A 221 -15.69 -23.46 7.77
N VAL A 222 -15.04 -22.37 7.36
CA VAL A 222 -14.31 -21.48 8.26
C VAL A 222 -15.28 -20.77 9.21
N SER A 223 -16.43 -20.30 8.74
CA SER A 223 -17.44 -19.71 9.62
C SER A 223 -18.03 -20.70 10.63
N LEU A 224 -18.17 -21.98 10.25
CA LEU A 224 -18.66 -23.03 11.15
C LEU A 224 -17.61 -23.47 12.17
N TYR A 225 -16.33 -23.48 11.82
CA TYR A 225 -15.24 -23.88 12.70
C TYR A 225 -14.97 -22.88 13.85
N TYR A 226 -15.31 -21.61 13.67
CA TYR A 226 -15.21 -20.58 14.73
C TYR A 226 -16.51 -20.42 15.55
N LEU A 227 -17.59 -21.10 15.16
CA LEU A 227 -18.89 -21.09 15.84
C LEU A 227 -19.20 -22.42 16.56
N SER A 228 -18.27 -23.38 16.54
CA SER A 228 -18.32 -24.67 17.25
C SER A 228 -17.23 -24.75 18.32
#